data_AF-A0A9E2Q4D1-F1
#
_entry.id   AF-A0A9E2Q4D1-F1
#
_cell.length_a   1.000
_cell.length_b   1.000
_cell.length_c   1.000
_cell.angle_alpha   90.00
_cell.angle_beta   90.00
_cell.angle_gamma   90.00
#
_symmetry.space_group_name_H-M   'P 1'
#
loop_
_entity.id
_entity.type
_entity.pdbx_description
1 polymer ?
#
loop_
_entity_poly.entity_id
_entity_poly.type
_entity_poly.pdbx_seq_one_letter_code
_entity_poly.pdbx_strand_id
1 'polypeptide(L)'
;GVVPWWIVVVLLVRDVVLAVMQLVLARAGWAPLQVHVAGKAGTLLLLYAFALLLLGSLLPGGWGLVVTAVGWAAALWGVALYWVSGALYLAQARQVLGEERA
;
A
#
# COMPACT_ATOMS: atom_id res chain seq x y z
N GLY A 1 -19.81 6.50 -7.48
CA GLY A 1 -18.96 6.01 -6.39
C GLY A 1 -17.67 6.78 -6.39
N VAL A 2 -17.24 7.30 -5.25
CA VAL A 2 -16.09 8.22 -5.12
C VAL A 2 -14.74 7.48 -5.24
N VAL A 3 -14.71 6.19 -4.89
CA VAL A 3 -13.52 5.34 -4.94
C VAL A 3 -13.72 4.20 -5.94
N PRO A 4 -12.85 4.00 -6.93
CA PRO A 4 -12.95 2.86 -7.83
C PRO A 4 -12.60 1.53 -7.19
N TRP A 5 -13.27 0.49 -7.64
CA TRP A 5 -13.06 -0.89 -7.18
C TRP A 5 -11.64 -1.41 -7.49
N TRP A 6 -10.96 -0.88 -8.51
CA TRP A 6 -9.61 -1.31 -8.86
C TRP A 6 -8.60 -1.00 -7.75
N ILE A 7 -8.76 0.11 -7.01
CA ILE A 7 -7.88 0.45 -5.87
C ILE A 7 -7.99 -0.65 -4.80
N VAL A 8 -9.22 -1.09 -4.51
CA VAL A 8 -9.49 -2.15 -3.54
C VAL A 8 -8.82 -3.45 -3.95
N VAL A 9 -8.96 -3.86 -5.21
CA VAL A 9 -8.33 -5.08 -5.72
C VAL A 9 -6.81 -4.99 -5.61
N VAL A 10 -6.23 -3.86 -5.99
CA VAL A 10 -4.77 -3.62 -5.94
C VAL A 10 -4.23 -3.69 -4.51
N LEU A 11 -4.96 -3.15 -3.53
CA LEU A 11 -4.63 -3.26 -2.11
C LEU A 11 -4.73 -4.71 -1.61
N LEU A 12 -5.85 -5.37 -1.93
CA LEU A 12 -6.13 -6.73 -1.48
C LEU A 12 -5.08 -7.73 -1.99
N VAL A 13 -4.68 -7.61 -3.26
CA VAL A 13 -3.62 -8.44 -3.85
C VAL A 13 -2.33 -8.31 -3.06
N ARG A 14 -1.93 -7.09 -2.69
CA ARG A 14 -0.72 -6.87 -1.89
C ARG A 14 -0.83 -7.53 -0.52
N ASP A 15 -1.96 -7.38 0.16
CA ASP A 15 -2.15 -7.97 1.49
C ASP A 15 -2.12 -9.50 1.44
N VAL A 16 -2.69 -10.11 0.40
CA VAL A 16 -2.57 -11.55 0.15
C VAL A 16 -1.10 -11.94 -0.09
N VAL A 17 -0.37 -11.20 -0.92
CA VAL A 17 1.06 -11.47 -1.20
C VAL A 17 1.89 -11.41 0.09
N LEU A 18 1.70 -10.38 0.92
CA LEU A 18 2.42 -10.29 2.18
C LEU A 18 2.00 -11.36 3.18
N ALA A 19 0.71 -11.70 3.26
CA ALA A 19 0.24 -12.78 4.12
C ALA A 19 0.86 -14.13 3.72
N VAL A 20 0.89 -14.43 2.42
CA VAL A 20 1.53 -15.65 1.89
C VAL A 20 3.03 -15.65 2.19
N MET A 21 3.72 -14.53 1.96
CA MET A 21 5.15 -14.40 2.26
C MET A 21 5.43 -14.64 3.75
N GLN A 22 4.67 -13.99 4.65
CA GLN A 22 4.80 -14.19 6.10
C GLN A 22 4.52 -15.64 6.51
N LEU A 23 3.54 -16.29 5.88
CA LEU A 23 3.23 -17.71 6.10
C LEU A 23 4.40 -18.61 5.69
N VAL A 24 5.08 -18.31 4.58
CA VAL A 24 6.26 -19.06 4.11
C VAL A 24 7.43 -18.89 5.09
N LEU A 25 7.71 -17.65 5.53
CA LEU A 25 8.74 -17.36 6.54
C LEU A 25 8.46 -18.04 7.88
N ALA A 26 7.21 -17.98 8.35
CA ALA A 26 6.79 -18.64 9.59
C ALA A 26 6.95 -20.16 9.51
N ARG A 27 6.69 -20.77 8.35
CA ARG A 27 6.93 -22.21 8.13
C ARG A 27 8.42 -22.56 8.06
N ALA A 28 9.27 -21.64 7.64
CA ALA A 28 10.72 -21.79 7.66
C ALA A 28 11.34 -21.49 9.04
N GLY A 29 10.55 -21.10 10.06
CA GLY A 29 11.04 -20.82 11.41
C GLY A 29 11.64 -19.42 11.61
N TRP A 30 11.51 -18.53 10.63
CA TRP A 30 12.07 -17.18 10.67
C TRP A 30 11.13 -16.18 11.33
N ALA A 31 11.70 -15.26 12.11
CA ALA A 31 10.96 -14.14 12.68
C ALA A 31 10.43 -13.19 11.58
N PRO A 32 9.25 -12.58 11.77
CA PRO A 32 8.66 -11.69 10.77
C PRO A 32 9.57 -10.49 10.48
N LEU A 33 9.73 -10.16 9.19
CA LEU A 33 10.63 -9.11 8.73
C LEU A 33 10.25 -7.72 9.28
N GLN A 34 11.26 -6.92 9.61
CA GLN A 34 11.12 -5.55 10.12
C GLN A 34 10.32 -4.66 9.17
N VAL A 35 9.34 -3.96 9.75
CA VAL A 35 8.37 -3.23 8.93
C VAL A 35 8.94 -1.95 8.33
N HIS A 36 8.96 -1.86 7.00
CA HIS A 36 9.47 -0.67 6.31
C HIS A 36 8.55 0.55 6.50
N VAL A 37 9.16 1.70 6.81
CA VAL A 37 8.49 2.99 6.99
C VAL A 37 7.67 3.41 5.76
N ALA A 38 8.10 2.99 4.56
CA ALA A 38 7.39 3.22 3.31
C ALA A 38 5.95 2.67 3.32
N GLY A 39 5.72 1.51 3.94
CA GLY A 39 4.38 0.94 4.07
C GLY A 39 3.49 1.78 5.00
N LYS A 40 4.05 2.30 6.11
CA LYS A 40 3.33 3.19 7.04
C LYS A 40 2.95 4.51 6.36
N ALA A 41 3.86 5.08 5.57
CA ALA A 41 3.60 6.28 4.78
C ALA A 41 2.53 6.04 3.71
N GLY A 42 2.56 4.87 3.04
CA GLY A 42 1.55 4.48 2.06
C GLY A 42 0.13 4.38 2.65
N THR A 43 -0.04 3.73 3.81
CA THR A 43 -1.34 3.68 4.50
C THR A 43 -1.84 5.08 4.85
N LEU A 44 -0.96 5.94 5.37
CA LEU A 44 -1.33 7.33 5.72
C LEU A 44 -1.81 8.12 4.49
N LEU A 45 -1.09 7.99 3.36
CA LEU A 45 -1.47 8.64 2.11
C LEU A 45 -2.84 8.19 1.63
N LEU A 46 -3.15 6.90 1.74
CA LEU A 46 -4.45 6.35 1.34
C LEU A 46 -5.60 6.85 2.23
N LEU A 47 -5.37 6.98 3.53
CA LEU A 47 -6.35 7.58 4.45
C LEU A 47 -6.60 9.06 4.10
N TYR A 48 -5.54 9.82 3.81
CA TYR A 48 -5.66 11.20 3.34
C TYR A 48 -6.37 11.28 1.99
N ALA A 49 -6.04 10.39 1.05
CA ALA A 49 -6.69 10.33 -0.25
C ALA A 49 -8.19 10.14 -0.11
N PHE A 50 -8.62 9.22 0.73
CA PHE A 50 -10.05 9.01 1.02
C PHE A 50 -10.71 10.26 1.59
N ALA A 51 -10.10 10.87 2.63
CA ALA A 51 -10.63 12.07 3.25
C ALA A 51 -10.74 13.25 2.26
N LEU A 52 -9.72 13.45 1.42
CA LEU A 52 -9.69 14.50 0.41
C LEU A 52 -10.70 14.27 -0.70
N LEU A 53 -10.81 13.04 -1.22
CA LEU A 53 -11.79 12.72 -2.26
C LEU A 53 -13.23 12.93 -1.76
N LEU A 54 -13.51 12.57 -0.50
CA LEU A 54 -14.81 12.82 0.13
C LEU A 54 -15.04 14.33 0.31
N LEU A 55 -14.07 15.06 0.84
CA LEU A 55 -14.16 16.51 1.04
C LEU A 55 -14.38 17.26 -0.29
N GLY A 56 -13.67 16.86 -1.35
CA GLY A 56 -13.80 17.43 -2.69
C GLY A 56 -15.20 17.26 -3.28
N SER A 57 -15.91 16.18 -2.92
CA SER A 57 -17.30 15.96 -3.34
C SER A 57 -18.33 16.82 -2.61
N LEU A 58 -17.96 17.38 -1.45
CA LEU A 58 -18.81 18.26 -0.62
C LEU A 58 -18.58 19.74 -0.93
N LEU A 59 -17.43 20.09 -1.52
CA LEU A 59 -17.03 21.46 -1.85
C LEU A 59 -17.62 21.91 -3.20
N PRO A 60 -18.24 23.10 -3.28
CA PRO A 60 -18.74 23.63 -4.55
C PRO A 60 -17.62 24.26 -5.40
N GLY A 61 -17.83 24.26 -6.72
CA GLY A 61 -17.03 25.03 -7.68
C GLY A 61 -15.58 24.56 -7.83
N GLY A 62 -14.67 25.48 -8.14
CA GLY A 62 -13.26 25.18 -8.44
C GLY A 62 -12.49 24.54 -7.27
N TRP A 63 -12.87 24.83 -6.03
CA TRP A 63 -12.24 24.26 -4.83
C TRP A 63 -12.46 22.74 -4.72
N GLY A 64 -13.66 22.27 -5.05
CA GLY A 64 -13.95 20.82 -5.07
C GLY A 64 -13.08 20.08 -6.10
N LEU A 65 -12.82 20.70 -7.25
CA LEU A 65 -11.99 20.13 -8.32
C LEU A 65 -10.52 20.02 -7.90
N VAL A 66 -9.98 21.06 -7.26
CA VAL A 66 -8.60 21.06 -6.72
C VAL A 66 -8.45 20.00 -5.62
N VAL A 67 -9.37 19.97 -4.64
CA VAL A 67 -9.30 19.00 -3.53
C VAL A 67 -9.43 17.57 -4.04
N THR A 68 -10.30 17.33 -5.01
CA THR A 68 -10.45 16.02 -5.66
C THR A 68 -9.17 15.62 -6.39
N ALA A 69 -8.51 16.53 -7.11
CA ALA A 69 -7.24 16.27 -7.79
C ALA A 69 -6.11 15.92 -6.80
N VAL A 70 -6.01 16.63 -5.67
CA VAL A 70 -5.04 16.31 -4.61
C VAL A 70 -5.36 14.95 -3.97
N GLY A 71 -6.64 14.63 -3.75
CA GLY A 71 -7.06 13.32 -3.27
C GLY A 71 -6.64 12.18 -4.22
N TRP A 72 -6.77 12.40 -5.53
CA TRP A 72 -6.30 11.45 -6.54
C TRP A 72 -4.78 11.29 -6.59
N ALA A 73 -4.03 12.39 -6.47
CA ALA A 73 -2.59 12.34 -6.36
C ALA A 73 -2.16 11.52 -5.12
N ALA A 74 -2.77 11.79 -3.96
CA ALA A 74 -2.52 11.03 -2.74
C ALA A 74 -2.90 9.54 -2.88
N ALA A 75 -3.98 9.21 -3.60
CA ALA A 75 -4.36 7.81 -3.85
C ALA A 75 -3.29 7.09 -4.68
N LEU A 76 -2.86 7.68 -5.80
CA LEU A 76 -1.88 7.07 -6.70
C LEU A 76 -0.51 6.92 -6.04
N TRP A 77 -0.03 7.97 -5.37
CA TRP A 77 1.23 7.91 -4.62
C TRP A 77 1.16 6.94 -3.43
N GLY A 78 0.01 6.87 -2.74
CA GLY A 78 -0.23 5.93 -1.66
C GLY A 78 -0.14 4.48 -2.14
N VAL A 79 -0.81 4.16 -3.25
CA VAL A 79 -0.73 2.84 -3.91
C VAL A 79 0.72 2.55 -4.33
N ALA A 80 1.40 3.48 -5.00
CA ALA A 80 2.78 3.27 -5.44
C ALA A 80 3.71 2.94 -4.26
N LEU A 81 3.67 3.72 -3.17
CA LEU A 81 4.44 3.45 -1.95
C LEU A 81 4.07 2.11 -1.31
N TYR A 82 2.79 1.74 -1.37
CA TYR A 82 2.31 0.43 -0.90
C TYR A 82 2.99 -0.72 -1.63
N TRP A 83 3.05 -0.65 -2.97
CA TRP A 83 3.66 -1.68 -3.81
C TRP A 83 5.18 -1.71 -3.71
N VAL A 84 5.84 -0.55 -3.66
CA VAL A 84 7.29 -0.47 -3.43
C VAL A 84 7.66 -1.13 -2.10
N SER A 85 6.89 -0.86 -1.03
CA SER A 85 7.12 -1.54 0.24
C SER A 85 6.98 -3.06 0.13
N GLY A 86 5.96 -3.55 -0.58
CA GLY A 86 5.72 -4.97 -0.81
C GLY A 86 6.86 -5.65 -1.59
N ALA A 87 7.37 -4.99 -2.63
CA ALA A 87 8.49 -5.49 -3.43
C ALA A 87 9.78 -5.59 -2.60
N LEU A 88 10.04 -4.62 -1.72
CA LEU A 88 11.21 -4.65 -0.81
C LEU A 88 11.14 -5.84 0.16
N TYR A 89 9.96 -6.14 0.71
CA TYR A 89 9.80 -7.34 1.55
C TYR A 89 10.08 -8.62 0.78
N LEU A 90 9.57 -8.75 -0.45
CA LEU A 90 9.81 -9.91 -1.30
C LEU A 90 11.30 -10.09 -1.62
N ALA A 91 12.03 -8.99 -1.87
CA ALA A 91 13.46 -9.02 -2.09
C ALA A 91 14.23 -9.49 -0.84
N GLN A 92 13.88 -8.96 0.34
CA GLN A 92 14.48 -9.36 1.62
C GLN A 92 14.19 -10.83 1.96
N ALA A 93 12.95 -11.29 1.76
CA ALA A 93 12.56 -12.67 1.98
C ALA A 93 13.35 -13.63 1.07
N ARG A 94 13.60 -13.25 -0.19
CA ARG A 94 14.44 -14.02 -1.12
C ARG A 94 15.89 -14.10 -0.70
N GLN A 95 16.45 -13.03 -0.14
CA GLN A 95 17.84 -13.03 0.36
C GLN A 95 17.98 -13.98 1.54
N VAL A 96 17.10 -13.88 2.54
CA VAL A 96 17.11 -14.75 3.73
C VAL A 96 16.97 -16.23 3.37
N LEU A 97 16.03 -16.58 2.48
CA LEU A 97 15.84 -17.96 2.02
C LEU A 97 16.97 -18.47 1.12
N GLY A 98 17.71 -17.57 0.47
CA GLY A 98 18.87 -17.89 -0.36
C GLY A 98 20.09 -18.25 0.48
N GLU A 99 20.31 -17.53 1.59
CA GLU A 99 21.41 -17.79 2.52
C GLU A 99 21.27 -19.13 3.26
N GLU A 100 20.05 -19.61 3.55
CA GLU A 100 19.84 -20.94 4.13
C GLU A 100 20.20 -22.11 3.21
N ARG A 101 20.22 -21.89 1.89
CA ARG A 101 20.46 -22.96 0.90
C ARG A 101 21.94 -23.09 0.51
N ALA A 102 22.80 -22.17 0.96
CA ALA A 102 24.25 -22.16 0.68
C ALA A 102 25.04 -22.81 1.82
#